data_AF-A0A7Z6WLE0-F1
#
_entry.id   AF-A0A7Z6WLE0-F1
#
_cell.length_a   1.000
_cell.length_b   1.000
_cell.length_c   1.000
_cell.angle_alpha   90.00
_cell.angle_beta   90.00
_cell.angle_gamma   90.00
#
_symmetry.space_group_name_H-M   'P 1'
#
loop_
_entity.id
_entity.type
_entity.pdbx_description
1 polymer ?
#
loop_
_entity_poly.entity_id
_entity_poly.type
_entity_poly.pdbx_seq_one_letter_code
_entity_poly.pdbx_strand_id
1 'polypeptide(L)'
;MTPPSGLPTTAVVSVELAALLAESAERGVLPSALALARRLGIANTTLRRNFPETVEVLTKHRQTDRSTPTLAAPPNHIQNLELENRKLRTRNRELTEQVALASSQIQQLSLEAHQLRTELHQRTAVATISSPRK
;
A
#
# COMPACT_ATOMS: atom_id res chain seq x y z
N MET A 1 22.18 4.89 -29.55
CA MET A 1 23.11 3.87 -30.08
C MET A 1 24.25 3.76 -29.09
N THR A 2 24.30 2.67 -28.31
CA THR A 2 25.30 2.46 -27.24
C THR A 2 26.34 1.47 -27.78
N PRO A 3 27.64 1.70 -27.56
CA PRO A 3 28.73 1.02 -28.28
C PRO A 3 28.80 -0.48 -27.94
N PRO A 4 29.55 -1.30 -28.72
CA PRO A 4 29.79 -2.69 -28.37
C PRO A 4 30.69 -2.74 -27.14
N SER A 5 30.08 -2.76 -25.96
CA SER A 5 30.80 -3.01 -24.71
C SER A 5 31.40 -4.40 -24.80
N GLY A 6 32.74 -4.48 -24.73
CA GLY A 6 33.45 -5.74 -24.53
C GLY A 6 32.83 -6.52 -23.36
N LEU A 7 32.97 -7.85 -23.40
CA LEU A 7 32.41 -8.71 -22.36
C LEU A 7 32.84 -8.19 -20.98
N PRO A 8 31.89 -7.86 -20.08
CA PRO A 8 32.25 -7.39 -18.75
C PRO A 8 33.04 -8.48 -18.02
N THR A 9 34.06 -8.10 -17.28
CA THR A 9 34.81 -9.06 -16.48
C THR A 9 33.90 -9.65 -15.40
N THR A 10 34.10 -10.93 -15.04
CA THR A 10 33.32 -11.63 -14.02
C THR A 10 33.23 -10.86 -12.70
N ALA A 11 34.29 -10.14 -12.32
CA ALA A 11 34.32 -9.28 -11.13
C ALA A 11 33.33 -8.09 -11.20
N VAL A 12 33.12 -7.50 -12.38
CA VAL A 12 32.13 -6.43 -12.56
C VAL A 12 30.71 -6.99 -12.44
N VAL A 13 30.48 -8.18 -13.00
CA VAL A 13 29.18 -8.86 -12.94
C VAL A 13 28.81 -9.23 -11.51
N SER A 14 29.76 -9.71 -10.70
CA SER A 14 29.49 -10.07 -9.30
C SER A 14 29.17 -8.85 -8.42
N VAL A 15 29.88 -7.73 -8.63
CA VAL A 15 29.59 -6.47 -7.92
C VAL A 15 28.19 -5.95 -8.25
N GLU A 16 27.83 -5.91 -9.54
CA GLU A 16 26.50 -5.48 -9.98
C GLU A 16 25.39 -6.43 -9.53
N LEU A 17 25.67 -7.73 -9.46
CA LEU A 17 24.74 -8.71 -8.91
C LEU A 17 24.49 -8.47 -7.41
N ALA A 18 25.54 -8.22 -6.63
CA ALA A 18 25.42 -7.94 -5.20
C ALA A 18 24.62 -6.64 -4.95
N ALA A 19 24.90 -5.59 -5.72
CA ALA A 19 24.16 -4.33 -5.63
C ALA A 19 22.68 -4.50 -6.00
N LEU A 20 22.40 -5.29 -7.05
CA LEU A 20 21.02 -5.59 -7.45
C LEU A 20 20.28 -6.38 -6.36
N LEU A 21 20.94 -7.33 -5.70
CA LEU A 21 20.34 -8.10 -4.61
C LEU A 21 20.00 -7.21 -3.40
N ALA A 22 20.89 -6.28 -3.03
CA ALA A 22 20.64 -5.32 -1.95
C ALA A 22 19.46 -4.40 -2.26
N GLU A 23 19.41 -3.82 -3.48
CA GLU A 23 18.30 -2.96 -3.90
C GLU A 23 16.95 -3.71 -3.96
N SER A 24 16.97 -4.98 -4.39
CA SER A 24 15.75 -5.81 -4.36
C SER A 24 15.24 -6.05 -2.96
N ALA A 25 16.13 -6.25 -1.98
CA ALA A 25 15.77 -6.46 -0.59
C ALA A 25 15.16 -5.19 0.04
N GLU A 26 15.72 -4.01 -0.26
CA GLU A 26 15.19 -2.73 0.23
C GLU A 26 13.82 -2.37 -0.36
N ARG A 27 13.63 -2.64 -1.66
CA ARG A 27 12.40 -2.26 -2.39
C ARG A 27 11.32 -3.33 -2.36
N GLY A 28 11.63 -4.53 -1.88
CA GLY A 28 10.73 -5.68 -1.93
C GLY A 28 10.40 -6.14 -3.36
N VAL A 29 11.28 -5.88 -4.33
CA VAL A 29 11.07 -6.25 -5.74
C VAL A 29 11.96 -7.42 -6.10
N LEU A 30 11.41 -8.46 -6.73
CA LEU A 30 12.18 -9.66 -7.08
C LEU A 30 13.35 -9.36 -8.06
N PRO A 31 14.56 -9.88 -7.79
CA PRO A 31 15.69 -9.70 -8.68
C PRO A 31 15.48 -10.40 -10.04
N SER A 32 15.97 -9.78 -11.13
CA SER A 32 15.75 -10.24 -12.50
C SER A 32 17.01 -10.18 -13.36
N ALA A 33 17.25 -11.24 -14.14
CA ALA A 33 18.33 -11.31 -15.11
C ALA A 33 18.26 -10.19 -16.17
N LEU A 34 17.05 -9.73 -16.50
CA LEU A 34 16.88 -8.59 -17.41
C LEU A 34 17.33 -7.27 -16.78
N ALA A 35 17.08 -7.08 -15.48
CA ALA A 35 17.53 -5.90 -14.76
C ALA A 35 19.05 -5.88 -14.64
N LEU A 36 19.68 -7.03 -14.36
CA LEU A 36 21.13 -7.16 -14.35
C LEU A 36 21.75 -6.87 -15.74
N ALA A 37 21.15 -7.40 -16.81
CA ALA A 37 21.62 -7.15 -18.18
C ALA A 37 21.57 -5.65 -18.54
N ARG A 38 20.50 -4.95 -18.12
CA ARG A 38 20.37 -3.50 -18.30
C ARG A 38 21.44 -2.72 -17.54
N ARG A 39 21.75 -3.10 -16.29
CA ARG A 39 22.81 -2.47 -15.48
C ARG A 39 24.19 -2.64 -16.10
N LEU A 40 24.45 -3.81 -16.67
CA LEU A 40 25.70 -4.14 -17.34
C LEU A 40 25.80 -3.62 -18.78
N GLY A 41 24.74 -2.99 -19.31
CA GLY A 41 24.72 -2.48 -20.68
C GLY A 41 24.76 -3.56 -21.78
N ILE A 42 24.50 -4.84 -21.44
CA ILE A 42 24.57 -5.97 -22.38
C ILE A 42 23.18 -6.53 -22.69
N ALA A 43 23.07 -7.25 -23.81
CA ALA A 43 21.84 -7.98 -24.12
C ALA A 43 21.61 -9.14 -23.13
N ASN A 44 20.35 -9.43 -22.81
CA ASN A 44 19.97 -10.52 -21.89
C ASN A 44 20.47 -11.88 -22.40
N THR A 45 20.43 -12.12 -23.71
CA THR A 45 20.99 -13.32 -24.34
C THR A 45 22.50 -13.43 -24.13
N THR A 46 23.24 -12.32 -24.23
CA THR A 46 24.68 -12.26 -23.94
C THR A 46 24.97 -12.56 -22.48
N LEU A 47 24.16 -12.04 -21.56
CA LEU A 47 24.29 -12.34 -20.13
C LEU A 47 24.06 -13.83 -19.84
N ARG A 48 22.98 -14.41 -20.37
CA ARG A 48 22.64 -15.83 -20.18
C ARG A 48 23.68 -16.78 -20.76
N ARG A 49 24.30 -16.41 -21.88
CA ARG A 49 25.27 -17.26 -22.57
C ARG A 49 26.67 -17.23 -21.92
N ASN A 50 27.10 -16.07 -21.43
CA ASN A 50 28.46 -15.89 -20.89
C ASN A 50 28.52 -16.00 -19.36
N PHE A 51 27.41 -15.78 -18.64
CA PHE A 51 27.36 -15.81 -17.18
C PHE A 51 26.20 -16.68 -16.66
N PRO A 52 26.10 -17.97 -17.06
CA PRO A 52 25.00 -18.84 -16.64
C PRO A 52 24.92 -18.98 -15.12
N GLU A 53 26.06 -19.06 -14.42
CA GLU A 53 26.10 -19.15 -12.95
C GLU A 53 25.42 -17.96 -12.26
N THR A 54 25.59 -16.75 -12.80
CA THR A 54 24.95 -15.53 -12.24
C THR A 54 23.44 -15.55 -12.43
N VAL A 55 22.97 -16.11 -13.55
CA VAL A 55 21.54 -16.31 -13.82
C VAL A 55 20.96 -17.38 -12.91
N GLU A 56 21.72 -18.43 -12.61
CA GLU A 56 21.33 -19.43 -11.63
C GLU A 56 21.21 -18.84 -10.23
N VAL A 57 22.15 -18.00 -9.80
CA VAL A 57 22.09 -17.29 -8.51
C VAL A 57 20.82 -16.43 -8.42
N LEU A 58 20.50 -15.66 -9.47
CA LEU A 58 19.26 -14.87 -9.52
C LEU A 58 17.99 -15.74 -9.50
N THR A 59 18.04 -16.90 -10.16
CA THR A 59 16.92 -17.85 -10.20
C THR A 59 16.72 -18.51 -8.84
N LYS A 60 17.81 -18.89 -8.16
CA LYS A 60 17.82 -19.42 -6.80
C LYS A 60 17.30 -18.38 -5.82
N HIS A 61 17.77 -17.13 -5.86
CA HIS A 61 17.22 -16.05 -5.02
C HIS A 61 15.72 -15.86 -5.21
N ARG A 62 15.24 -15.85 -6.46
CA ARG A 62 13.80 -15.78 -6.74
C ARG A 62 13.04 -16.99 -6.20
N GLN A 63 13.63 -18.18 -6.29
CA GLN A 63 13.04 -19.38 -5.72
C GLN A 63 13.04 -19.31 -4.19
N THR A 64 14.11 -18.85 -3.55
CA THR A 64 14.22 -18.69 -2.10
C THR A 64 13.27 -17.64 -1.56
N ASP A 65 13.10 -16.49 -2.21
CA ASP A 65 12.07 -15.50 -1.85
C ASP A 65 10.66 -16.02 -2.09
N ARG A 66 10.47 -16.91 -3.06
CA ARG A 66 9.21 -17.65 -3.24
C ARG A 66 9.07 -18.83 -2.26
N SER A 67 10.18 -19.24 -1.65
CA SER A 67 10.33 -20.35 -0.71
C SER A 67 10.53 -19.86 0.74
N THR A 68 10.41 -18.56 1.03
CA THR A 68 9.65 -18.19 2.24
C THR A 68 8.36 -18.95 2.08
N PRO A 69 8.06 -19.92 2.94
CA PRO A 69 7.06 -20.88 2.61
C PRO A 69 5.76 -20.08 2.52
N THR A 70 5.25 -19.92 1.29
CA THR A 70 3.84 -20.21 1.11
C THR A 70 3.74 -21.67 1.53
N LEU A 71 3.71 -21.89 2.86
CA LEU A 71 3.21 -23.10 3.47
C LEU A 71 1.99 -23.37 2.62
N ALA A 72 1.96 -24.50 1.91
CA ALA A 72 0.72 -25.01 1.37
C ALA A 72 -0.24 -24.91 2.55
N ALA A 73 -1.08 -23.87 2.51
CA ALA A 73 -1.77 -23.44 3.69
C ALA A 73 -2.59 -24.67 4.08
N PRO A 74 -2.50 -25.16 5.33
CA PRO A 74 -3.24 -26.36 5.71
C PRO A 74 -4.68 -26.13 5.23
N PRO A 75 -5.39 -27.15 4.72
CA PRO A 75 -6.67 -26.94 4.00
C PRO A 75 -7.67 -26.05 4.78
N ASN A 76 -7.53 -25.98 6.10
CA ASN A 76 -8.30 -25.13 7.00
C ASN A 76 -7.87 -23.64 7.06
N HIS A 77 -6.65 -23.25 6.69
CA HIS A 77 -6.19 -21.87 6.78
C HIS A 77 -6.84 -20.95 5.74
N ILE A 78 -6.99 -21.41 4.49
CA ILE A 78 -7.71 -20.65 3.46
C ILE A 78 -9.18 -20.47 3.88
N GLN A 79 -9.82 -21.54 4.36
CA GLN A 79 -11.19 -21.47 4.88
C GLN A 79 -11.31 -20.55 6.10
N ASN A 80 -10.35 -20.58 7.03
CA ASN A 80 -10.32 -19.67 8.18
C ASN A 80 -10.17 -18.21 7.73
N LEU A 81 -9.29 -17.93 6.77
CA LEU A 81 -9.13 -16.59 6.20
C LEU A 81 -10.39 -16.11 5.48
N GLU A 82 -11.09 -16.98 4.77
CA GLU A 82 -12.38 -16.66 4.14
C GLU A 82 -13.46 -16.35 5.18
N LEU A 83 -13.54 -17.14 6.25
CA LEU A 83 -14.46 -16.90 7.37
C LEU A 83 -14.15 -15.58 8.07
N GLU A 84 -12.88 -15.28 8.34
CA GLU A 84 -12.45 -14.02 8.92
C GLU A 84 -12.72 -12.83 7.99
N ASN A 85 -12.38 -12.94 6.71
CA ASN A 85 -12.68 -11.90 5.73
C ASN A 85 -14.19 -11.63 5.65
N ARG A 86 -15.01 -12.67 5.69
CA ARG A 86 -16.47 -12.52 5.71
C ARG A 86 -16.92 -11.79 6.97
N LYS A 87 -16.41 -12.16 8.15
CA LYS A 87 -16.69 -11.46 9.42
C LYS A 87 -16.27 -9.98 9.35
N LEU A 88 -15.07 -9.71 8.83
CA LEU A 88 -14.55 -8.36 8.67
C LEU A 88 -15.40 -7.53 7.72
N ARG A 89 -15.83 -8.09 6.58
CA ARG A 89 -16.73 -7.42 5.63
C ARG A 89 -18.08 -7.10 6.25
N THR A 90 -18.67 -8.03 6.99
CA THR A 90 -19.93 -7.79 7.72
C THR A 90 -19.76 -6.67 8.75
N ARG A 91 -18.69 -6.72 9.56
CA ARG A 91 -18.42 -5.71 10.58
C ARG A 91 -18.13 -4.34 9.96
N ASN A 92 -17.39 -4.30 8.86
CA ASN A 92 -17.11 -3.07 8.13
C ASN A 92 -18.39 -2.45 7.57
N ARG A 93 -19.30 -3.26 7.02
CA ARG A 93 -20.61 -2.79 6.57
C ARG A 93 -21.50 -2.30 7.72
N GLU A 94 -21.48 -2.96 8.86
CA GLU A 94 -22.22 -2.51 10.05
C GLU A 94 -21.70 -1.16 10.56
N LEU A 95 -20.37 -1.01 10.65
CA LEU A 95 -19.74 0.26 11.04
C LEU A 95 -19.99 1.37 10.01
N THR A 96 -19.83 1.04 8.73
CA THR A 96 -20.58 1.56 7.57
C THR A 96 -21.83 2.37 7.87
N GLU A 97 -22.87 1.59 8.14
CA GLU A 97 -24.24 2.01 8.36
C GLU A 97 -24.38 2.81 9.68
N GLN A 98 -23.66 2.43 10.74
CA GLN A 98 -23.65 3.15 12.02
C GLN A 98 -23.08 4.57 11.89
N VAL A 99 -21.99 4.75 11.15
CA VAL A 99 -21.39 6.07 10.92
C VAL A 99 -22.32 6.95 10.10
N ALA A 100 -22.98 6.39 9.07
CA ALA A 100 -23.96 7.12 8.28
C ALA A 100 -25.15 7.57 9.14
N LEU A 101 -25.68 6.69 9.99
CA LEU A 101 -26.77 7.00 10.90
C LEU A 101 -26.39 8.06 11.95
N ALA A 102 -25.22 7.92 12.57
CA ALA A 102 -24.71 8.90 13.54
C ALA A 102 -24.49 10.27 12.89
N SER A 103 -23.98 10.31 11.65
CA SER A 103 -23.82 11.55 10.90
C SER A 103 -25.15 12.26 10.67
N SER A 104 -26.19 11.51 10.25
CA SER A 104 -27.55 12.04 10.07
C SER A 104 -28.13 12.59 11.37
N GLN A 105 -27.94 11.88 12.49
CA GLN A 105 -28.42 12.33 13.80
C GLN A 105 -27.72 13.61 14.26
N ILE A 106 -26.40 13.71 14.07
CA ILE A 106 -25.64 14.92 14.39
C ILE A 106 -26.15 16.11 13.58
N GLN A 107 -26.40 15.93 12.27
CA GLN A 107 -26.94 16.99 11.41
C GLN A 107 -28.32 17.45 11.89
N GLN A 108 -29.22 16.51 12.20
CA GLN A 108 -30.55 16.84 12.73
C GLN A 108 -30.46 17.60 14.06
N LEU A 109 -29.70 17.10 15.03
CA LEU A 109 -29.51 17.77 16.31
C LEU A 109 -28.87 19.15 16.16
N SER A 110 -27.98 19.33 15.19
CA SER A 110 -27.37 20.63 14.91
C SER A 110 -28.40 21.64 14.39
N LEU A 111 -29.32 21.21 13.52
CA LEU A 111 -30.41 22.05 13.03
C LEU A 111 -31.38 22.41 14.17
N GLU A 112 -31.79 21.43 14.97
CA GLU A 112 -32.68 21.64 16.13
C GLU A 112 -32.04 22.58 17.16
N ALA A 113 -30.76 22.39 17.48
CA ALA A 113 -30.03 23.27 18.39
C ALA A 113 -29.94 24.70 17.85
N HIS A 114 -29.78 24.87 16.53
CA HIS A 114 -29.76 26.20 15.92
C HIS A 114 -31.14 26.88 15.96
N GLN A 115 -32.21 26.14 15.68
CA GLN A 115 -33.59 26.63 15.78
C GLN A 115 -33.92 27.06 17.21
N LEU A 116 -33.64 26.21 18.21
CA LEU A 116 -33.87 26.52 19.62
C LEU A 116 -33.09 27.75 20.08
N ARG A 117 -31.82 27.90 19.65
CA ARG A 117 -31.04 29.11 19.94
C ARG A 117 -31.66 30.35 19.33
N THR A 118 -32.18 30.25 18.11
CA THR A 118 -32.84 31.36 17.42
C THR A 118 -34.15 31.74 18.12
N GLU A 119 -34.98 30.75 18.48
CA GLU A 119 -36.21 30.99 19.23
C GLU A 119 -35.94 31.60 20.61
N LEU A 120 -34.94 31.08 21.33
CA LEU A 120 -34.53 31.66 22.61
C LEU A 120 -34.06 33.09 22.42
N HIS A 121 -33.26 33.37 21.38
CA HIS A 121 -32.82 34.74 21.10
C HIS A 121 -33.98 35.66 20.78
N GLN A 122 -34.97 35.23 19.99
CA GLN A 122 -36.17 36.01 19.70
C GLN A 122 -37.03 36.25 20.95
N ARG A 123 -37.20 35.23 21.81
CA ARG A 123 -37.98 35.34 23.06
C ARG A 123 -37.26 36.17 24.12
N THR A 124 -35.94 36.14 24.18
CA THR A 124 -35.12 36.96 25.09
C THR A 124 -34.85 38.38 24.56
N ALA A 125 -34.96 38.59 23.24
CA ALA A 125 -34.98 39.93 22.62
C ALA A 125 -36.29 40.71 22.88
N VAL A 126 -37.13 40.25 23.82
CA VAL A 126 -38.29 41.00 24.29
C VAL A 126 -37.84 42.06 25.32
N ALA A 127 -37.88 43.29 24.82
CA ALA A 127 -37.84 44.59 25.51
C ALA A 127 -36.56 44.94 26.30
N THR A 128 -35.50 45.32 25.58
CA THR A 128 -34.64 46.40 26.10
C THR A 128 -35.46 47.68 26.07
N ILE A 129 -35.95 48.12 27.22
CA ILE A 129 -36.57 49.44 27.38
C ILE A 129 -35.48 50.44 27.01
N SER A 130 -35.54 50.96 25.78
CA SER A 130 -34.75 52.12 25.38
C SER A 130 -35.12 53.25 26.33
N SER A 131 -34.26 53.49 27.32
CA SER A 131 -34.39 54.58 28.27
C SER A 131 -34.24 55.89 27.49
N PRO A 132 -35.27 56.76 27.44
CA PRO A 132 -35.12 58.05 26.80
C PRO A 132 -34.18 58.89 27.67
N ARG A 133 -33.00 59.23 27.13
CA ARG A 133 -32.12 60.24 27.74
C ARG A 133 -32.69 61.64 27.45
N LYS A 134 -32.75 62.41 28.53
CA LYS A 134 -33.11 63.84 28.65
C LYS A 134 -32.48 64.73 27.59
#